data_AF-A0A0M8SSN6-F1
#
_entry.id   AF-A0A0M8SSN6-F1
#
_cell.length_a   1.000
_cell.length_b   1.000
_cell.length_c   1.000
_cell.angle_alpha   90.00
_cell.angle_beta   90.00
_cell.angle_gamma   90.00
#
_symmetry.space_group_name_H-M   'P 1'
#
loop_
_entity.id
_entity.type
_entity.pdbx_description
1 polymer ?
#
loop_
_entity_poly.entity_id
_entity_poly.type
_entity_poly.pdbx_seq_one_letter_code
_entity_poly.pdbx_strand_id
1 'polypeptide(L)'
;MDTDQTPPGTPTSDRPRGLNGCAVAVVVLTGLVILAAWALAEFEKGFDGYGQLEQSGPSGYVADPLGPGATARYEDGLKVTVSRPRPEPDGSYSLTVTYENDTDEELRPGGESSDAGASEYGPAPLVVRAGKSLDDHASGYSVTWLNRREAAAALVPPLGTEKKRTVPVRVKPSVKGIPITVEVDPPTAGFRETAYFQFSLD
;
A
#
# COMPACT_ATOMS: atom_id res chain seq x y z
N MET A 1 57.62 -73.89 13.64
CA MET A 1 56.38 -74.08 12.88
C MET A 1 55.44 -72.94 13.21
N ASP A 2 54.97 -72.12 12.29
CA ASP A 2 55.43 -71.72 10.96
C ASP A 2 54.77 -70.36 10.70
N THR A 3 55.58 -69.43 10.20
CA THR A 3 55.18 -68.12 9.65
C THR A 3 54.62 -68.30 8.24
N ASP A 4 53.54 -67.59 7.90
CA ASP A 4 53.22 -67.16 6.52
C ASP A 4 52.34 -65.91 6.59
N GLN A 5 52.87 -64.71 6.31
CA GLN A 5 53.03 -64.05 5.00
C GLN A 5 51.72 -63.57 4.34
N THR A 6 51.54 -62.24 4.38
CA THR A 6 50.61 -61.43 3.57
C THR A 6 51.18 -61.21 2.17
N PRO A 7 50.34 -61.14 1.11
CA PRO A 7 50.44 -59.96 0.23
C PRO A 7 49.07 -59.32 -0.16
N PRO A 8 49.10 -58.12 -0.80
CA PRO A 8 48.08 -57.06 -0.69
C PRO A 8 47.13 -56.92 -1.90
N GLY A 9 46.03 -56.18 -1.72
CA GLY A 9 45.17 -55.65 -2.80
C GLY A 9 43.70 -55.68 -2.40
N THR A 10 42.97 -54.57 -2.31
CA THR A 10 42.73 -53.59 -3.37
C THR A 10 42.32 -52.25 -2.75
N PRO A 11 42.79 -51.08 -3.21
CA PRO A 11 42.22 -49.81 -2.78
C PRO A 11 40.86 -49.64 -3.46
N THR A 12 39.78 -49.89 -2.73
CA THR A 12 38.45 -49.52 -3.23
C THR A 12 38.32 -48.00 -3.11
N SER A 13 38.62 -47.36 -4.23
CA SER A 13 38.16 -46.06 -4.71
C SER A 13 37.35 -45.22 -3.74
N ASP A 14 37.89 -44.03 -3.50
CA ASP A 14 37.17 -42.79 -3.19
C ASP A 14 35.70 -42.80 -3.59
N ARG A 15 34.85 -42.46 -2.63
CA ARG A 15 33.70 -41.61 -2.90
C ARG A 15 33.67 -40.51 -1.85
N PRO A 16 33.91 -39.25 -2.22
CA PRO A 16 33.96 -38.16 -1.26
C PRO A 16 32.55 -37.90 -0.75
N ARG A 17 32.21 -38.51 0.39
CA ARG A 17 30.99 -38.19 1.15
C ARG A 17 30.94 -36.71 1.58
N GLY A 18 32.07 -36.01 1.52
CA GLY A 18 32.19 -34.59 1.85
C GLY A 18 31.59 -33.63 0.80
N LEU A 19 31.58 -33.98 -0.49
CA LEU A 19 31.10 -33.07 -1.55
C LEU A 19 29.57 -32.98 -1.61
N ASN A 20 28.87 -34.10 -1.45
CA ASN A 20 27.41 -34.09 -1.38
C ASN A 20 26.91 -33.43 -0.09
N GLY A 21 27.63 -33.59 1.03
CA GLY A 21 27.31 -32.90 2.28
C GLY A 21 27.46 -31.38 2.17
N CYS A 22 28.54 -30.91 1.54
CA CYS A 22 28.74 -29.48 1.29
C CYS A 22 27.71 -28.91 0.30
N ALA A 23 27.39 -29.63 -0.77
CA ALA A 23 26.38 -29.20 -1.73
C ALA A 23 24.98 -29.12 -1.09
N VAL A 24 24.61 -30.10 -0.27
CA VAL A 24 23.34 -30.09 0.48
C VAL A 24 23.34 -28.95 1.50
N ALA A 25 24.45 -28.73 2.21
CA ALA A 25 24.57 -27.61 3.15
C ALA A 25 24.38 -26.26 2.45
N VAL A 26 25.00 -26.04 1.28
CA VAL A 26 24.85 -24.80 0.50
C VAL A 26 23.40 -24.60 0.03
N VAL A 27 22.73 -25.65 -0.44
CA VAL A 27 21.33 -25.58 -0.87
C VAL A 27 20.42 -25.25 0.30
N VAL A 28 20.61 -25.89 1.45
CA VAL A 28 19.83 -25.61 2.67
C VAL A 28 20.07 -24.18 3.15
N LEU A 29 21.32 -23.72 3.19
CA LEU A 29 21.66 -22.36 3.63
C LEU A 29 21.09 -21.30 2.67
N THR A 30 21.14 -21.56 1.36
CA THR A 30 20.54 -20.68 0.35
C THR A 30 19.01 -20.65 0.47
N GLY A 31 18.38 -21.81 0.68
CA GLY A 31 16.94 -21.91 0.94
C GLY A 31 16.53 -21.15 2.21
N LEU A 32 17.31 -21.26 3.28
CA LEU A 32 17.09 -20.53 4.53
C LEU A 32 17.31 -19.03 4.38
N VAL A 33 18.29 -18.58 3.58
CA VAL A 33 18.50 -17.14 3.29
C VAL A 33 17.37 -16.59 2.44
N ILE A 34 16.89 -17.33 1.44
CA ILE A 34 15.72 -16.92 0.64
C ILE A 34 14.48 -16.87 1.52
N LEU A 35 14.24 -17.89 2.36
CA LEU A 35 13.13 -17.90 3.32
C LEU A 35 13.26 -16.80 4.38
N ALA A 36 14.47 -16.47 4.83
CA ALA A 36 14.71 -15.37 5.76
C ALA A 36 14.54 -14.01 5.07
N ALA A 37 14.91 -13.86 3.80
CA ALA A 37 14.66 -12.64 3.03
C ALA A 37 13.17 -12.47 2.72
N TRP A 38 12.47 -13.55 2.40
CA TRP A 38 11.01 -13.56 2.25
C TRP A 38 10.34 -13.28 3.59
N ALA A 39 10.78 -13.93 4.66
CA ALA A 39 10.26 -13.69 6.00
C ALA A 39 10.56 -12.26 6.44
N LEU A 40 11.72 -11.66 6.15
CA LEU A 40 12.02 -10.26 6.47
C LEU A 40 11.21 -9.28 5.62
N ALA A 41 11.00 -9.56 4.34
CA ALA A 41 10.12 -8.76 3.48
C ALA A 41 8.65 -8.86 3.92
N GLU A 42 8.23 -10.01 4.45
CA GLU A 42 6.90 -10.20 5.05
C GLU A 42 6.84 -9.71 6.50
N PHE A 43 7.96 -9.65 7.21
CA PHE A 43 8.10 -9.11 8.58
C PHE A 43 8.14 -7.58 8.54
N GLU A 44 8.66 -6.96 7.48
CA GLU A 44 8.46 -5.53 7.19
C GLU A 44 7.00 -5.22 6.82
N LYS A 45 6.26 -6.17 6.22
CA LYS A 45 4.79 -6.06 6.06
C LYS A 45 4.02 -6.39 7.35
N GLY A 46 4.60 -7.18 8.25
CA GLY A 46 4.00 -7.67 9.50
C GLY A 46 4.27 -6.80 10.73
N PHE A 47 5.26 -5.90 10.67
CA PHE A 47 5.47 -4.84 11.68
C PHE A 47 4.47 -3.69 11.54
N ASP A 48 3.61 -3.79 10.54
CA ASP A 48 2.65 -2.78 10.12
C ASP A 48 1.23 -3.21 10.57
N GLY A 49 1.11 -3.40 11.88
CA GLY A 49 -0.11 -3.30 12.68
C GLY A 49 -1.42 -3.85 12.10
N TYR A 50 -1.88 -4.96 12.67
CA TYR A 50 -3.30 -5.26 12.74
C TYR A 50 -4.04 -4.07 13.37
N GLY A 51 -4.90 -3.43 12.58
CA GLY A 51 -5.76 -2.35 13.03
C GLY A 51 -5.15 -0.98 12.76
N GLN A 52 -5.88 -0.17 11.99
CA GLN A 52 -5.73 1.28 11.99
C GLN A 52 -6.19 1.85 13.35
N LEU A 53 -5.40 1.56 14.39
CA LEU A 53 -5.21 2.39 15.59
C LEU A 53 -3.76 2.28 16.13
N GLU A 54 -2.74 2.01 15.31
CA GLU A 54 -1.34 2.27 15.69
C GLU A 54 -0.67 3.26 14.72
N GLN A 55 -1.12 4.54 14.69
CA GLN A 55 -0.24 5.69 14.96
C GLN A 55 -0.93 7.07 14.84
N SER A 56 -0.94 7.76 15.99
CA SER A 56 -0.64 9.19 16.18
C SER A 56 -1.52 10.25 15.49
N GLY A 57 -2.84 10.13 15.60
CA GLY A 57 -3.67 11.30 15.84
C GLY A 57 -3.52 11.78 17.30
N PRO A 58 -3.61 13.07 17.63
CA PRO A 58 -3.49 13.56 19.02
C PRO A 58 -4.53 12.98 19.99
N SER A 59 -5.61 12.35 19.48
CA SER A 59 -6.79 12.02 20.28
C SER A 59 -7.45 10.66 20.03
N GLY A 60 -7.11 9.93 18.96
CA GLY A 60 -7.61 8.57 18.72
C GLY A 60 -9.06 8.50 18.21
N TYR A 61 -9.56 9.58 17.60
CA TYR A 61 -10.89 9.59 16.97
C TYR A 61 -10.83 9.04 15.54
N VAL A 62 -11.92 8.39 15.10
CA VAL A 62 -12.07 7.84 13.74
C VAL A 62 -11.94 8.92 12.65
N ALA A 63 -12.22 10.18 13.00
CA ALA A 63 -12.06 11.34 12.14
C ALA A 63 -10.71 12.06 12.27
N ASP A 64 -9.76 11.55 13.08
CA ASP A 64 -8.40 12.10 13.12
C ASP A 64 -7.72 11.82 11.77
N PRO A 65 -7.38 12.86 10.99
CA PRO A 65 -6.92 12.66 9.63
C PRO A 65 -5.50 12.10 9.59
N LEU A 66 -5.26 11.22 8.64
CA LEU A 66 -3.94 10.71 8.29
C LEU A 66 -3.11 11.78 7.58
N GLY A 67 -1.80 11.72 7.77
CA GLY A 67 -0.85 12.60 7.09
C GLY A 67 -0.54 12.17 5.64
N PRO A 68 0.19 13.01 4.89
CA PRO A 68 0.57 12.70 3.52
C PRO A 68 1.64 11.59 3.48
N GLY A 69 1.44 10.58 2.64
CA GLY A 69 2.25 9.36 2.56
C GLY A 69 1.82 8.24 3.51
N ALA A 70 0.77 8.46 4.31
CA ALA A 70 0.21 7.43 5.17
C ALA A 70 -0.68 6.45 4.40
N THR A 71 -0.98 5.32 5.04
CA THR A 71 -1.83 4.26 4.50
C THR A 71 -2.98 3.99 5.47
N ALA A 72 -4.22 4.10 4.98
CA ALA A 72 -5.40 3.57 5.64
C ALA A 72 -5.47 2.06 5.43
N ARG A 73 -5.82 1.31 6.47
CA ARG A 73 -5.93 -0.16 6.46
C ARG A 73 -7.31 -0.56 6.96
N TYR A 74 -8.10 -1.16 6.09
CA TYR A 74 -9.44 -1.65 6.39
C TYR A 74 -9.39 -3.11 6.84
N GLU A 75 -10.38 -3.53 7.65
CA GLU A 75 -10.38 -4.85 8.30
C GLU A 75 -10.49 -6.03 7.32
N ASP A 76 -11.05 -5.79 6.13
CA ASP A 76 -11.20 -6.76 5.04
C ASP A 76 -9.90 -7.01 4.25
N GLY A 77 -8.89 -6.15 4.42
CA GLY A 77 -7.66 -6.21 3.64
C GLY A 77 -7.56 -5.16 2.54
N LEU A 78 -8.52 -4.24 2.41
CA LEU A 78 -8.30 -3.06 1.58
C LEU A 78 -7.24 -2.16 2.25
N LYS A 79 -6.27 -1.69 1.48
CA LYS A 79 -5.30 -0.66 1.90
C LYS A 79 -5.33 0.49 0.94
N VAL A 80 -5.33 1.72 1.47
CA VAL A 80 -5.33 2.93 0.64
C VAL A 80 -4.23 3.87 1.08
N THR A 81 -3.31 4.19 0.17
CA THR A 81 -2.18 5.08 0.41
C THR A 81 -2.34 6.36 -0.40
N VAL A 82 -2.25 7.51 0.27
CA VAL A 82 -2.20 8.82 -0.41
C VAL A 82 -0.76 9.32 -0.38
N SER A 83 -0.15 9.52 -1.55
CA SER A 83 1.24 9.99 -1.63
C SER A 83 1.39 11.42 -1.10
N ARG A 84 2.63 11.80 -0.77
CA ARG A 84 2.93 13.22 -0.54
C ARG A 84 2.65 14.05 -1.81
N PRO A 85 2.03 15.24 -1.69
CA PRO A 85 1.83 16.13 -2.81
C PRO A 85 3.17 16.61 -3.35
N ARG A 86 3.32 16.64 -4.67
CA ARG A 86 4.49 17.15 -5.38
C ARG A 86 4.11 18.42 -6.14
N PRO A 87 4.82 19.54 -5.94
CA PRO A 87 4.54 20.76 -6.68
C PRO A 87 4.93 20.62 -8.15
N GLU A 88 4.11 21.17 -9.03
CA GLU A 88 4.32 21.21 -10.48
C GLU A 88 4.66 22.65 -10.94
N PRO A 89 5.37 22.83 -12.08
CA PRO A 89 5.80 24.14 -12.55
C PRO A 89 4.67 25.16 -12.83
N ASP A 90 3.44 24.68 -13.05
CA ASP A 90 2.25 25.49 -13.32
C ASP A 90 1.49 25.92 -12.04
N GLY A 91 2.07 25.66 -10.88
CA GLY A 91 1.48 25.93 -9.56
C GLY A 91 0.40 24.93 -9.15
N SER A 92 0.23 23.83 -9.89
CA SER A 92 -0.56 22.68 -9.43
C SER A 92 0.28 21.74 -8.57
N TYR A 93 -0.38 20.75 -7.97
CA TYR A 93 0.25 19.68 -7.22
C TYR A 93 -0.24 18.35 -7.74
N SER A 94 0.67 17.39 -7.85
CA SER A 94 0.39 16.02 -8.21
C SER A 94 0.56 15.10 -7.00
N LEU A 95 -0.45 14.26 -6.77
CA LEU A 95 -0.45 13.19 -5.78
C LEU A 95 -1.08 11.94 -6.39
N THR A 96 -0.90 10.81 -5.72
CA THR A 96 -1.49 9.54 -6.13
C THR A 96 -2.25 8.89 -5.00
N VAL A 97 -3.39 8.29 -5.32
CA VAL A 97 -4.15 7.43 -4.40
C VAL A 97 -3.99 6.00 -4.87
N THR A 98 -3.35 5.17 -4.05
CA THR A 98 -3.09 3.76 -4.37
C THR A 98 -4.02 2.89 -3.54
N TYR A 99 -4.83 2.09 -4.23
CA TYR A 99 -5.68 1.06 -3.66
C TYR A 99 -4.98 -0.30 -3.80
N GLU A 100 -4.86 -1.04 -2.71
CA GLU A 100 -4.38 -2.42 -2.70
C GLU A 100 -5.50 -3.31 -2.16
N ASN A 101 -5.94 -4.26 -2.98
CA ASN A 101 -7.00 -5.19 -2.62
C ASN A 101 -6.39 -6.51 -2.12
N ASP A 102 -6.18 -6.63 -0.81
CA ASP A 102 -5.80 -7.91 -0.20
C ASP A 102 -7.03 -8.68 0.34
N THR A 103 -8.24 -8.29 -0.07
CA THR A 103 -9.48 -9.02 0.23
C THR A 103 -9.60 -10.29 -0.62
N ASP A 104 -10.55 -11.16 -0.28
CA ASP A 104 -10.88 -12.37 -1.04
C ASP A 104 -11.87 -12.13 -2.19
N GLU A 105 -12.33 -10.88 -2.37
CA GLU A 105 -13.31 -10.50 -3.39
C GLU A 105 -12.80 -9.41 -4.35
N GLU A 106 -13.48 -9.27 -5.48
CA GLU A 106 -13.24 -8.17 -6.41
C GLU A 106 -13.88 -6.88 -5.87
N LEU A 107 -13.11 -5.80 -5.79
CA LEU A 107 -13.59 -4.50 -5.30
C LEU A 107 -13.93 -3.56 -6.46
N ARG A 108 -14.83 -2.61 -6.22
CA ARG A 108 -15.14 -1.50 -7.14
C ARG A 108 -14.86 -0.16 -6.49
N PRO A 109 -13.59 0.29 -6.45
CA PRO A 109 -13.21 1.51 -5.73
C PRO A 109 -13.91 2.78 -6.21
N GLY A 110 -14.38 2.83 -7.46
CA GLY A 110 -15.14 3.98 -8.01
C GLY A 110 -16.65 3.80 -8.02
N GLY A 111 -17.18 2.75 -7.40
CA GLY A 111 -18.58 2.37 -7.54
C GLY A 111 -18.93 1.94 -8.97
N GLU A 112 -20.18 2.16 -9.38
CA GLU A 112 -20.71 1.66 -10.64
C GLU A 112 -20.41 2.53 -11.85
N SER A 113 -20.10 3.83 -11.66
CA SER A 113 -19.90 4.77 -12.76
C SER A 113 -18.88 5.86 -12.45
N SER A 114 -18.25 6.40 -13.49
CA SER A 114 -17.29 7.50 -13.37
C SER A 114 -17.90 8.79 -12.86
N ASP A 115 -19.21 9.00 -13.05
CA ASP A 115 -19.88 10.23 -12.63
C ASP A 115 -20.09 10.28 -11.11
N ALA A 116 -20.12 9.11 -10.46
CA ALA A 116 -20.23 8.98 -9.01
C ALA A 116 -18.89 8.66 -8.32
N GLY A 117 -17.86 8.22 -9.09
CA GLY A 117 -16.61 7.70 -8.53
C GLY A 117 -15.69 8.74 -7.91
N ALA A 118 -15.80 10.02 -8.29
CA ALA A 118 -14.98 11.08 -7.71
C ALA A 118 -15.69 12.44 -7.64
N SER A 119 -15.44 13.19 -6.57
CA SER A 119 -16.07 14.48 -6.32
C SER A 119 -15.15 15.49 -5.62
N GLU A 120 -15.47 16.77 -5.74
CA GLU A 120 -14.81 17.85 -4.96
C GLU A 120 -15.65 18.28 -3.74
N TYR A 121 -16.95 18.00 -3.73
CA TYR A 121 -17.89 18.62 -2.77
C TYR A 121 -19.07 17.72 -2.36
N GLY A 122 -19.16 16.50 -2.89
CA GLY A 122 -20.31 15.63 -2.70
C GLY A 122 -19.90 14.18 -2.47
N PRO A 123 -20.84 13.34 -2.01
CA PRO A 123 -20.55 11.96 -1.69
C PRO A 123 -20.04 11.23 -2.94
N ALA A 124 -18.85 10.68 -2.82
CA ALA A 124 -18.20 9.86 -3.83
C ALA A 124 -17.16 8.96 -3.14
N PRO A 125 -16.81 7.81 -3.73
CA PRO A 125 -15.75 6.94 -3.22
C PRO A 125 -14.39 7.64 -3.06
N LEU A 126 -14.09 8.63 -3.90
CA LEU A 126 -12.92 9.50 -3.76
C LEU A 126 -13.32 10.97 -3.77
N VAL A 127 -13.13 11.66 -2.67
CA VAL A 127 -13.35 13.11 -2.56
C VAL A 127 -12.00 13.82 -2.39
N VAL A 128 -11.79 14.91 -3.12
CA VAL A 128 -10.62 15.77 -2.95
C VAL A 128 -11.09 17.22 -2.83
N ARG A 129 -10.96 17.80 -1.63
CA ARG A 129 -11.54 19.10 -1.31
C ARG A 129 -10.62 20.00 -0.50
N ALA A 130 -10.90 21.29 -0.55
CA ALA A 130 -10.27 22.27 0.33
C ALA A 130 -10.87 22.20 1.74
N GLY A 131 -10.07 22.50 2.75
CA GLY A 131 -10.47 22.49 4.16
C GLY A 131 -9.95 21.29 4.92
N LYS A 132 -10.28 21.24 6.21
CA LYS A 132 -9.93 20.16 7.12
C LYS A 132 -10.94 19.01 7.06
N SER A 133 -10.58 17.85 7.61
CA SER A 133 -11.52 16.76 7.83
C SER A 133 -12.72 17.26 8.63
N LEU A 134 -13.93 16.80 8.29
CA LEU A 134 -15.21 17.22 8.87
C LEU A 134 -15.64 18.68 8.66
N ASP A 135 -14.87 19.52 7.96
CA ASP A 135 -15.37 20.85 7.56
C ASP A 135 -16.48 20.70 6.51
N ASP A 136 -17.67 21.23 6.79
CA ASP A 136 -18.79 21.27 5.83
C ASP A 136 -18.44 22.08 4.57
N HIS A 137 -17.70 23.18 4.75
CA HIS A 137 -17.24 24.02 3.65
C HIS A 137 -16.04 24.90 4.05
N ALA A 138 -15.03 24.97 3.18
CA ALA A 138 -13.95 25.94 3.30
C ALA A 138 -14.37 27.30 2.70
N SER A 139 -14.27 28.38 3.46
CA SER A 139 -14.51 29.75 2.97
C SER A 139 -13.19 30.52 2.82
N GLY A 140 -13.10 31.34 1.77
CA GLY A 140 -11.94 32.22 1.51
C GLY A 140 -10.79 31.60 0.70
N TYR A 141 -10.84 30.30 0.43
CA TYR A 141 -9.92 29.60 -0.48
C TYR A 141 -10.60 28.40 -1.13
N SER A 142 -10.04 27.92 -2.22
CA SER A 142 -10.56 26.75 -2.95
C SER A 142 -9.43 25.91 -3.54
N VAL A 143 -9.78 24.69 -3.94
CA VAL A 143 -8.91 23.81 -4.71
C VAL A 143 -9.67 23.40 -5.96
N THR A 144 -9.00 23.38 -7.11
CA THR A 144 -9.56 22.87 -8.36
C THR A 144 -8.92 21.55 -8.70
N TRP A 145 -9.71 20.48 -8.88
CA TRP A 145 -9.22 19.18 -9.31
C TRP A 145 -9.15 19.11 -10.84
N LEU A 146 -7.94 19.29 -11.37
CA LEU A 146 -7.69 19.46 -12.80
C LEU A 146 -7.97 18.21 -13.63
N ASN A 147 -7.79 17.01 -13.06
CA ASN A 147 -7.95 15.73 -13.76
C ASN A 147 -9.05 14.83 -13.17
N ARG A 148 -10.08 15.42 -12.54
CA ARG A 148 -11.14 14.66 -11.84
C ARG A 148 -11.78 13.55 -12.69
N ARG A 149 -12.13 13.85 -13.95
CA ARG A 149 -12.76 12.86 -14.86
C ARG A 149 -11.86 11.67 -15.14
N GLU A 150 -10.57 11.92 -15.29
CA GLU A 150 -9.57 10.90 -15.58
C GLU A 150 -9.34 10.00 -14.36
N ALA A 151 -9.26 10.62 -13.18
CA ALA A 151 -9.18 9.91 -11.90
C ALA A 151 -10.43 9.04 -11.65
N ALA A 152 -11.63 9.60 -11.89
CA ALA A 152 -12.88 8.86 -11.75
C ALA A 152 -12.96 7.69 -12.73
N ALA A 153 -12.57 7.89 -13.99
CA ALA A 153 -12.53 6.82 -14.99
C ALA A 153 -11.55 5.71 -14.61
N ALA A 154 -10.40 6.03 -14.00
CA ALA A 154 -9.45 5.04 -13.49
C ALA A 154 -10.03 4.19 -12.35
N LEU A 155 -10.99 4.71 -11.60
CA LEU A 155 -11.64 4.00 -10.50
C LEU A 155 -12.75 3.02 -10.96
N VAL A 156 -13.29 3.18 -12.18
CA VAL A 156 -14.43 2.38 -12.69
C VAL A 156 -14.12 0.88 -12.87
N PRO A 157 -12.99 0.46 -13.47
CA PRO A 157 -12.74 -0.95 -13.67
C PRO A 157 -12.71 -1.70 -12.33
N PRO A 158 -13.16 -2.95 -12.25
CA PRO A 158 -13.04 -3.70 -11.02
C PRO A 158 -11.57 -3.95 -10.63
N LEU A 159 -11.29 -3.99 -9.33
CA LEU A 159 -9.98 -4.27 -8.77
C LEU A 159 -9.99 -5.70 -8.23
N GLY A 160 -9.43 -6.63 -8.99
CA GLY A 160 -9.33 -8.03 -8.57
C GLY A 160 -8.52 -8.23 -7.30
N THR A 161 -8.58 -9.44 -6.74
CA THR A 161 -7.84 -9.83 -5.54
C THR A 161 -6.33 -9.76 -5.76
N GLU A 162 -5.60 -9.37 -4.70
CA GLU A 162 -4.15 -9.14 -4.68
C GLU A 162 -3.66 -8.15 -5.76
N LYS A 163 -4.54 -7.30 -6.27
CA LYS A 163 -4.21 -6.27 -7.26
C LYS A 163 -4.09 -4.91 -6.62
N LYS A 164 -3.26 -4.09 -7.27
CA LYS A 164 -3.06 -2.69 -6.92
C LYS A 164 -3.54 -1.80 -8.05
N ARG A 165 -4.08 -0.64 -7.69
CA ARG A 165 -4.37 0.43 -8.64
C ARG A 165 -3.96 1.77 -8.09
N THR A 166 -3.23 2.52 -8.90
CA THR A 166 -2.82 3.89 -8.59
C THR A 166 -3.61 4.87 -9.43
N VAL A 167 -4.27 5.82 -8.77
CA VAL A 167 -5.08 6.86 -9.38
C VAL A 167 -4.35 8.19 -9.28
N PRO A 168 -4.02 8.85 -10.40
CA PRO A 168 -3.36 10.15 -10.38
C PRO A 168 -4.36 11.24 -10.01
N VAL A 169 -3.95 12.14 -9.12
CA VAL A 169 -4.73 13.30 -8.70
C VAL A 169 -3.89 14.54 -8.92
N ARG A 170 -4.44 15.52 -9.65
CA ARG A 170 -3.81 16.80 -9.92
C ARG A 170 -4.72 17.92 -9.47
N VAL A 171 -4.25 18.72 -8.52
CA VAL A 171 -5.02 19.78 -7.89
C VAL A 171 -4.32 21.12 -8.01
N LYS A 172 -5.07 22.21 -8.11
CA LYS A 172 -4.53 23.57 -8.10
C LYS A 172 -5.17 24.38 -6.99
N PRO A 173 -4.41 24.78 -5.95
CA PRO A 173 -4.94 25.61 -4.88
C PRO A 173 -5.12 27.06 -5.35
N SER A 174 -6.10 27.76 -4.79
CA SER A 174 -6.31 29.19 -5.07
C SER A 174 -5.23 30.07 -4.44
N VAL A 175 -4.68 29.63 -3.30
CA VAL A 175 -3.56 30.28 -2.59
C VAL A 175 -2.64 29.20 -1.98
N LYS A 176 -1.37 29.51 -1.79
CA LYS A 176 -0.38 28.60 -1.21
C LYS A 176 -0.67 28.34 0.28
N GLY A 177 -0.40 27.13 0.74
CA GLY A 177 -0.52 26.71 2.14
C GLY A 177 -1.94 26.40 2.60
N ILE A 178 -2.90 26.27 1.68
CA ILE A 178 -4.27 25.88 2.07
C ILE A 178 -4.30 24.42 2.53
N PRO A 179 -5.13 24.10 3.53
CA PRO A 179 -5.42 22.73 3.87
C PRO A 179 -6.26 22.07 2.77
N ILE A 180 -5.91 20.84 2.46
CA ILE A 180 -6.61 19.93 1.56
C ILE A 180 -6.90 18.64 2.32
N THR A 181 -8.07 18.07 2.05
CA THR A 181 -8.46 16.75 2.55
C THR A 181 -8.79 15.85 1.36
N VAL A 182 -8.21 14.65 1.37
CA VAL A 182 -8.59 13.53 0.51
C VAL A 182 -9.41 12.56 1.36
N GLU A 183 -10.63 12.26 0.93
CA GLU A 183 -11.54 11.35 1.62
C GLU A 183 -11.73 10.10 0.75
N VAL A 184 -11.66 8.94 1.40
CA VAL A 184 -11.82 7.66 0.72
C VAL A 184 -12.91 6.87 1.42
N ASP A 185 -14.03 6.72 0.73
CA ASP A 185 -15.17 5.95 1.19
C ASP A 185 -15.03 4.50 0.71
N PRO A 186 -15.09 3.50 1.61
CA PRO A 186 -14.94 2.11 1.21
C PRO A 186 -16.14 1.63 0.37
N PRO A 187 -15.93 0.71 -0.58
CA PRO A 187 -16.94 0.33 -1.58
C PRO A 187 -18.13 -0.50 -1.05
N THR A 188 -18.18 -0.80 0.25
CA THR A 188 -19.16 -1.72 0.83
C THR A 188 -19.60 -1.22 2.21
N ALA A 189 -20.90 -1.24 2.47
CA ALA A 189 -21.52 -0.70 3.70
C ALA A 189 -21.26 -1.56 4.95
N GLY A 190 -20.60 -2.70 4.82
CA GLY A 190 -20.12 -3.51 5.95
C GLY A 190 -18.86 -2.92 6.60
N PHE A 191 -18.32 -1.83 6.05
CA PHE A 191 -17.03 -1.26 6.44
C PHE A 191 -17.14 -0.03 7.36
N ARG A 192 -16.07 0.16 8.14
CA ARG A 192 -15.84 1.34 9.00
C ARG A 192 -15.73 2.62 8.17
N GLU A 193 -16.03 3.74 8.83
CA GLU A 193 -16.19 5.10 8.27
C GLU A 193 -15.04 5.57 7.34
N THR A 194 -15.39 6.51 6.47
CA THR A 194 -14.50 7.18 5.50
C THR A 194 -13.12 7.52 6.07
N ALA A 195 -12.05 7.19 5.33
CA ALA A 195 -10.69 7.56 5.71
C ALA A 195 -10.37 8.99 5.24
N TYR A 196 -9.85 9.82 6.14
CA TYR A 196 -9.46 11.20 5.84
C TYR A 196 -7.94 11.32 5.80
N PHE A 197 -7.41 11.94 4.75
CA PHE A 197 -6.00 12.32 4.63
C PHE A 197 -5.90 13.83 4.50
N GLN A 198 -5.25 14.50 5.44
CA GLN A 198 -5.18 15.95 5.49
C GLN A 198 -3.73 16.44 5.44
N PHE A 199 -3.48 17.44 4.60
CA PHE A 199 -2.18 18.09 4.46
C PHE A 199 -2.31 19.49 3.86
N SER A 200 -1.21 20.25 3.84
CA SER A 200 -1.15 21.57 3.21
C SER A 200 -0.44 21.50 1.86
N LEU A 201 -0.83 22.39 0.93
CA LEU A 201 -0.18 22.56 -0.38
C LEU A 201 0.77 23.76 -0.37
N ASP A 202 2.01 23.54 0.06
CA ASP A 202 3.08 24.56 0.19
C ASP A 202 4.08 24.54 -0.97
#